data_AF-A0A4R0GM00-F1
#
_entry.id   AF-A0A4R0GM00-F1
#
_cell.length_a   1.000
_cell.length_b   1.000
_cell.length_c   1.000
_cell.angle_alpha   90.00
_cell.angle_beta   90.00
_cell.angle_gamma   90.00
#
_symmetry.space_group_name_H-M   'P 1'
#
loop_
_entity.id
_entity.type
_entity.pdbx_description
1 polymer ?
#
loop_
_entity_poly.entity_id
_entity_poly.type
_entity_poly.pdbx_seq_one_letter_code
_entity_poly.pdbx_strand_id
1 'polypeptide(L)' 'MTGTEESDRAVDRFESARNSVLQHRDGGTCFDCGAGGCGQYAWAVGELGRHRGGRELLRRLGFPVDGSSEEGQPR' A
#
# COMPACT_ATOMS: atom_id res chain seq x y z
N MET A 1 28.59 2.49 12.28
CA MET A 1 27.56 3.55 12.39
C MET A 1 26.51 3.33 11.32
N THR A 2 25.67 2.30 11.45
CA THR A 2 24.67 1.93 10.43
C THR A 2 23.44 1.40 11.15
N GLY A 3 22.54 2.30 11.55
CA GLY A 3 21.35 1.90 12.31
C GLY A 3 20.15 2.83 12.18
N THR A 4 20.31 4.01 11.58
CA THR A 4 19.25 5.02 11.57
C THR A 4 18.57 5.17 10.21
N GLU A 5 19.24 4.82 9.12
CA GLU A 5 18.72 5.12 7.77
C GLU A 5 17.67 4.12 7.27
N GLU A 6 17.62 2.90 7.80
CA GLU A 6 16.59 1.93 7.43
C GLU A 6 15.23 2.28 8.04
N SER A 7 15.25 2.82 9.27
CA SER A 7 14.05 3.23 9.98
C SER A 7 13.45 4.53 9.41
N ASP A 8 14.28 5.49 9.04
CA ASP A 8 13.84 6.75 8.40
C ASP A 8 13.15 6.44 7.05
N ARG A 9 13.81 5.64 6.21
CA ARG A 9 13.26 5.17 4.92
C ARG A 9 12.00 4.33 5.05
N ALA A 10 11.79 3.65 6.18
CA ALA A 10 10.56 2.88 6.44
C ALA A 10 9.38 3.80 6.80
N VAL A 11 9.63 4.86 7.57
CA VAL A 11 8.60 5.89 7.86
C VAL A 11 8.26 6.65 6.58
N ASP A 12 9.25 7.04 5.78
CA ASP A 12 9.03 7.68 4.48
C ASP A 12 8.19 6.81 3.54
N ARG A 13 8.46 5.50 3.49
CA ARG A 13 7.68 4.56 2.67
C ARG A 13 6.24 4.44 3.15
N PHE A 14 6.01 4.39 4.46
CA PHE A 14 4.68 4.35 5.03
C PHE A 14 3.87 5.61 4.70
N GLU A 15 4.47 6.79 4.88
CA GLU A 15 3.80 8.06 4.58
C GLU A 15 3.54 8.24 3.09
N SER A 16 4.50 7.86 2.25
CA SER A 16 4.34 7.85 0.79
C SER A 16 3.20 6.93 0.37
N ALA A 17 3.15 5.71 0.90
CA ALA A 17 2.08 4.76 0.62
C ALA A 17 0.70 5.29 1.09
N ARG A 18 0.63 5.91 2.28
CA ARG A 18 -0.59 6.56 2.78
C ARG A 18 -1.08 7.63 1.82
N ASN A 19 -0.20 8.54 1.40
CA ASN A 19 -0.55 9.62 0.49
C ASN A 19 -0.98 9.09 -0.88
N SER A 20 -0.30 8.08 -1.41
CA SER A 20 -0.67 7.44 -2.68
C SER A 20 -2.06 6.81 -2.62
N VAL A 21 -2.41 6.07 -1.57
CA VAL A 21 -3.77 5.51 -1.43
C VAL A 21 -4.82 6.60 -1.32
N LEU A 22 -4.56 7.65 -0.54
CA LEU A 22 -5.50 8.77 -0.40
C LEU A 22 -5.71 9.54 -1.70
N GLN A 23 -4.67 9.69 -2.53
CA GLN A 23 -4.77 10.33 -3.84
C GLN A 23 -5.62 9.54 -4.85
N HIS A 24 -5.72 8.22 -4.70
CA HIS A 24 -6.54 7.36 -5.56
C HIS A 24 -7.95 7.13 -5.01
N ARG A 25 -8.27 7.72 -3.87
CA ARG A 25 -9.60 7.66 -3.28
C ARG A 25 -10.59 8.48 -4.12
N ASP A 26 -11.86 8.08 -4.09
CA ASP A 26 -12.97 8.82 -4.74
C ASP A 26 -12.78 9.04 -6.26
N GLY A 27 -12.05 8.13 -6.93
CA GLY A 27 -11.80 8.18 -8.37
C GLY A 27 -10.59 9.04 -8.76
N GLY A 28 -9.76 9.45 -7.80
CA GLY A 28 -8.52 10.15 -8.06
C GLY A 28 -7.51 9.31 -8.85
N THR A 29 -6.64 9.98 -9.58
CA THR A 29 -5.60 9.36 -10.42
C THR A 29 -4.28 10.09 -10.22
N CYS A 30 -3.17 9.39 -10.46
CA CYS A 30 -1.83 9.97 -10.53
C CYS A 30 -1.31 9.93 -11.97
N PHE A 31 -0.14 10.53 -12.20
CA PHE A 31 0.50 10.57 -13.52
C PHE A 31 0.78 9.16 -14.10
N ASP A 32 1.00 8.17 -13.24
CA ASP A 32 1.26 6.77 -13.64
C ASP A 32 -0.02 5.93 -13.80
N CYS A 33 -1.22 6.53 -13.66
CA CYS A 33 -2.46 5.82 -13.93
C CYS A 33 -2.62 5.53 -15.43
N GLY A 34 -2.70 4.24 -15.77
CA GLY A 34 -2.95 3.79 -17.14
C GLY A 34 -4.19 2.90 -17.26
N ALA A 35 -4.46 2.43 -18.47
CA ALA A 35 -5.60 1.56 -18.78
C ALA A 35 -5.59 0.21 -18.01
N GLY A 36 -4.42 -0.23 -17.54
CA GLY A 36 -4.25 -1.45 -16.73
C GLY A 36 -4.25 -1.22 -15.22
N GLY A 37 -4.55 -0.02 -14.75
CA GLY A 37 -4.48 0.37 -13.34
C GLY A 37 -3.25 1.21 -13.02
N CYS A 38 -2.90 1.30 -11.73
CA CYS A 38 -1.80 2.12 -11.23
C CYS A 38 -0.84 1.29 -10.39
N GLY A 39 0.40 1.15 -10.87
CA GLY A 39 1.45 0.43 -10.16
C GLY A 39 1.81 1.06 -8.81
N GLN A 40 1.81 2.40 -8.73
CA GLN A 40 2.05 3.11 -7.47
C GLN A 40 0.95 2.84 -6.44
N TYR A 41 -0.30 2.78 -6.88
CA TYR A 41 -1.43 2.45 -6.01
C TYR A 41 -1.37 1.01 -5.52
N ALA A 42 -1.09 0.06 -6.41
CA ALA A 42 -0.91 -1.35 -6.05
C ALA A 42 0.24 -1.54 -5.04
N TRP A 43 1.38 -0.89 -5.28
CA TRP A 43 2.50 -0.86 -4.34
C TRP A 43 2.08 -0.27 -2.98
N ALA A 44 1.37 0.86 -2.97
CA ALA A 44 0.99 1.55 -1.75
C ALA A 44 0.04 0.73 -0.87
N VAL A 45 -0.94 0.05 -1.48
CA VAL A 45 -1.83 -0.89 -0.77
C VAL A 45 -1.01 -2.05 -0.18
N GLY A 46 -0.09 -2.63 -0.96
CA GLY A 46 0.80 -3.69 -0.50
C GLY A 46 1.69 -3.26 0.67
N GLU A 47 2.33 -2.09 0.58
CA GLU A 47 3.22 -1.58 1.62
C GLU A 47 2.45 -1.28 2.91
N LEU A 48 1.29 -0.61 2.84
CA LEU A 48 0.44 -0.39 4.02
C LEU A 48 -0.03 -1.70 4.66
N GLY A 49 -0.31 -2.74 3.86
CA GLY A 49 -0.68 -4.07 4.34
C GLY A 49 0.36 -4.73 5.25
N ARG A 50 1.63 -4.34 5.15
CA ARG A 50 2.73 -4.89 5.97
C ARG A 50 2.73 -4.34 7.40
N HIS A 51 2.18 -3.15 7.61
CA HIS A 51 2.17 -2.47 8.91
C HIS A 51 0.81 -2.60 9.61
N ARG A 52 0.81 -2.73 10.94
CA ARG A 52 -0.45 -2.80 11.73
C ARG A 52 -1.33 -1.57 11.49
N GLY A 53 -0.74 -0.36 11.55
CA GLY A 53 -1.48 0.89 11.31
C GLY A 53 -1.96 1.03 9.87
N GLY A 54 -1.20 0.53 8.89
CA GLY A 54 -1.58 0.54 7.49
C GLY A 54 -2.75 -0.40 7.19
N ARG A 55 -2.76 -1.62 7.77
CA ARG A 55 -3.93 -2.52 7.70
C ARG A 55 -5.19 -1.90 8.31
N GLU A 56 -5.06 -1.21 9.43
CA GLU A 56 -6.22 -0.52 10.04
C GLU A 56 -6.74 0.61 9.15
N LEU A 57 -5.85 1.40 8.56
CA LEU A 57 -6.21 2.42 7.59
C LEU A 57 -6.93 1.83 6.37
N LEU A 58 -6.38 0.78 5.77
CA LEU A 58 -6.96 0.11 4.61
C LEU A 58 -8.36 -0.45 4.91
N ARG A 59 -8.58 -1.05 6.10
CA ARG A 59 -9.94 -1.45 6.56
C ARG A 59 -10.91 -0.27 6.60
N ARG A 60 -10.50 0.86 7.18
CA ARG A 60 -11.34 2.08 7.27
C ARG A 60 -11.68 2.65 5.89
N LEU A 61 -10.79 2.44 4.92
CA LEU A 61 -10.98 2.86 3.53
C LEU A 61 -11.76 1.82 2.69
N GLY A 62 -12.15 0.68 3.27
CA GLY A 62 -12.94 -0.35 2.59
C GLY A 62 -12.12 -1.32 1.73
N PHE A 63 -10.79 -1.34 1.87
CA PHE A 63 -9.95 -2.30 1.17
C PHE A 63 -9.99 -3.68 1.84
N PRO A 64 -10.01 -4.76 1.05
CA PRO A 64 -9.73 -6.09 1.59
C PRO A 64 -8.27 -6.11 2.07
N VAL A 65 -8.07 -6.36 3.37
CA VAL A 65 -6.73 -6.48 3.98
C VAL A 65 -6.38 -7.94 4.30
N ASP A 66 -7.12 -8.87 3.74
CA ASP A 66 -6.81 -10.28 3.87
C ASP A 66 -5.66 -10.60 2.91
N GLY A 67 -4.52 -10.98 3.48
CA GLY A 67 -3.38 -11.56 2.77
C GLY A 67 -3.68 -12.96 2.23
N SER A 68 -4.88 -13.17 1.70
CA SER A 68 -5.22 -14.36 0.93
C SER A 68 -5.24 -13.97 -0.54
N SER A 69 -4.05 -13.72 -1.10
CA SER A 69 -3.82 -14.30 -2.41
C SER A 69 -3.92 -15.80 -2.18
N GLU A 70 -5.04 -16.39 -2.58
CA GLU A 70 -5.21 -17.83 -2.75
C GLU A 70 -4.25 -18.30 -3.86
N GLU A 71 -2.95 -18.22 -3.63
CA GLU A 71 -1.94 -18.86 -4.45
C GLU A 71 -1.54 -20.15 -3.73
N GLY A 72 -2.23 -21.24 -4.09
CA GLY A 72 -1.80 -22.59 -3.78
C GLY A 72 -2.77 -23.39 -2.93
N GLN A 73 -3.92 -23.75 -3.49
CA GLN A 73 -4.57 -25.00 -3.08
C GLN A 73 -3.95 -26.14 -3.91
N PRO A 74 -3.05 -26.98 -3.35
CA PRO A 74 -2.67 -28.20 -4.02
C PRO A 74 -3.85 -29.18 -3.92
N ARG A 75 -4.34 -29.55 -5.09
CA ARG A 75 -5.26 -30.67 -5.34
C ARG A 75 -4.58 -32.01 -5.13
#